data_AF-A0A8C3UL50-F1
#
_entry.id   AF-A0A8C3UL50-F1
#
_cell.length_a   1.000
_cell.length_b   1.000
_cell.length_c   1.000
_cell.angle_alpha   90.00
_cell.angle_beta   90.00
_cell.angle_gamma   90.00
#
_symmetry.space_group_name_H-M   'P 1'
#
loop_
_entity.id
_entity.type
_entity.pdbx_description
1 polymer ?
#
loop_
_entity_poly.entity_id
_entity_poly.type
_entity_poly.pdbx_seq_one_letter_code
_entity_poly.pdbx_strand_id
1 'polypeptide(L)' 'MVLLKKVYGSLFRRSSTFALSIVLGAVVFERAFDQGADALFEHLNEGKLWLPLDPWKCPRPG' A
#
# COMPACT_ATOMS: atom_id res chain seq x y z
N MET A 1 -12.81 22.94 4.11
CA MET A 1 -12.82 22.54 5.54
C MET A 1 -13.98 21.62 5.96
N VAL A 2 -15.14 21.61 5.29
CA VAL A 2 -16.30 20.75 5.67
C VAL A 2 -15.98 19.26 5.61
N LEU A 3 -15.20 18.81 4.62
CA LEU A 3 -14.86 17.40 4.45
C LEU A 3 -13.97 16.87 5.60
N LEU A 4 -12.89 17.59 5.94
CA LEU A 4 -12.03 17.22 7.07
C LEU A 4 -12.79 17.18 8.39
N LYS A 5 -13.71 18.13 8.61
CA LYS A 5 -14.52 18.18 9.84
C LYS A 5 -15.47 16.97 9.94
N LYS A 6 -16.03 16.52 8.81
CA LYS A 6 -16.85 15.29 8.73
C LYS A 6 -16.01 14.03 8.98
N VAL A 7 -14.83 13.95 8.35
CA VAL A 7 -13.90 12.83 8.52
C VAL A 7 -13.43 12.72 9.97
N TYR A 8 -13.04 13.84 10.58
CA TYR A 8 -12.66 13.88 12.00
C TYR A 8 -13.80 13.42 12.91
N GLY A 9 -15.00 13.95 12.72
CA GLY A 9 -16.18 13.57 13.50
C GLY A 9 -16.55 12.09 13.36
N SER A 10 -16.35 11.50 12.18
CA SER A 10 -16.75 10.13 11.87
C SER A 10 -15.71 9.07 12.25
N LEU A 11 -14.42 9.34 12.03
CA LEU A 11 -13.35 8.34 12.17
C LEU A 11 -12.48 8.62 13.39
N PHE A 12 -12.10 9.87 13.61
CA PHE A 12 -11.03 10.23 14.55
C PHE A 12 -11.51 10.75 15.92
N ARG A 13 -12.82 11.03 16.09
CA ARG A 13 -13.36 11.62 17.33
C ARG A 13 -13.60 10.60 18.46
N ARG A 14 -13.91 9.34 18.15
CA ARG A 14 -14.14 8.29 19.16
C ARG A 14 -12.98 7.30 19.14
N SER A 15 -12.43 6.94 20.30
CA SER A 15 -11.25 6.07 20.39
C SER A 15 -11.46 4.68 19.76
N SER A 16 -12.68 4.13 19.82
CA SER A 16 -13.00 2.85 19.19
C SER A 16 -13.02 2.93 17.66
N THR A 17 -13.67 3.93 17.07
CA THR A 17 -13.66 4.14 15.61
C THR A 17 -12.27 4.53 15.12
N PHE A 18 -11.51 5.25 15.94
CA PHE A 18 -10.14 5.61 15.66
C PHE A 18 -9.24 4.37 15.56
N ALA A 19 -9.25 3.50 16.58
CA ALA A 19 -8.50 2.26 16.56
C ALA A 19 -8.88 1.38 15.36
N LEU A 20 -10.17 1.23 15.08
CA LEU A 20 -10.67 0.50 13.92
C LEU A 20 -10.17 1.10 12.60
N SER A 21 -10.17 2.43 12.48
CA SER A 21 -9.66 3.11 11.28
C SER A 21 -8.16 2.91 11.08
N ILE A 22 -7.37 2.83 12.17
CA ILE A 22 -5.93 2.54 12.10
C ILE A 22 -5.70 1.12 11.61
N VAL A 23 -6.39 0.13 12.19
CA VAL A 23 -6.20 -1.28 11.80
C VAL A 23 -6.55 -1.49 10.33
N LEU A 24 -7.71 -0.99 9.90
CA LEU A 24 -8.11 -1.08 8.49
C LEU A 24 -7.15 -0.32 7.58
N GLY A 25 -6.74 0.88 7.99
CA GLY A 25 -5.76 1.69 7.27
C GLY A 25 -4.43 0.97 7.11
N ALA A 26 -3.94 0.31 8.16
CA ALA A 26 -2.68 -0.43 8.14
C ALA A 26 -2.73 -1.61 7.18
N VAL A 27 -3.79 -2.42 7.20
CA VAL A 27 -3.93 -3.58 6.29
C VAL A 27 -4.01 -3.14 4.83
N VAL A 28 -4.75 -2.08 4.53
CA VAL A 28 -4.82 -1.56 3.15
C VAL A 28 -3.49 -0.94 2.73
N PHE A 29 -2.84 -0.20 3.64
CA PHE A 29 -1.56 0.45 3.40
C PHE A 29 -0.47 -0.58 3.14
N GLU A 30 -0.36 -1.63 3.95
CA GLU A 30 0.61 -2.72 3.78
C GLU A 30 0.60 -3.24 2.34
N ARG A 31 -0.57 -3.64 1.83
CA ARG A 31 -0.67 -4.25 0.49
C ARG A 31 -0.38 -3.28 -0.64
N ALA A 32 -0.87 -2.04 -0.52
CA ALA A 32 -0.64 -1.02 -1.53
C ALA A 32 0.83 -0.56 -1.53
N PHE A 33 1.42 -0.43 -0.35
CA PHE A 33 2.78 0.04 -0.17
C PHE A 33 3.78 -1.01 -0.61
N ASP A 34 3.62 -2.28 -0.22
CA ASP A 34 4.53 -3.35 -0.63
C ASP A 34 4.57 -3.46 -2.16
N GLN A 35 3.41 -3.53 -2.81
CA GLN A 35 3.34 -3.61 -4.28
C GLN A 35 3.90 -2.36 -4.97
N GLY A 36 3.60 -1.17 -4.43
CA GLY A 36 4.07 0.09 -4.99
C GLY A 36 5.58 0.28 -4.81
N ALA A 37 6.11 -0.07 -3.64
CA ALA A 37 7.52 0.03 -3.31
C ALA A 37 8.34 -0.96 -4.14
N ASP A 38 7.87 -2.21 -4.28
CA ASP A 38 8.51 -3.21 -5.13
C ASP A 38 8.55 -2.75 -6.58
N ALA A 39 7.42 -2.28 -7.13
CA ALA A 39 7.37 -1.80 -8.52
C ALA A 39 8.31 -0.60 -8.74
N LEU A 40 8.33 0.34 -7.80
CA LEU A 40 9.24 1.49 -7.87
C LEU A 40 10.70 1.05 -7.78
N PHE A 41 11.03 0.15 -6.87
CA PHE A 41 12.39 -0.35 -6.67
C PHE A 41 12.88 -1.15 -7.88
N GLU A 42 12.02 -2.00 -8.44
CA GLU A 42 12.29 -2.75 -9.67
C GLU A 42 12.57 -1.81 -10.83
N HIS A 43 11.73 -0.80 -11.04
CA HIS A 43 11.91 0.18 -12.09
C HIS A 43 13.23 0.95 -11.96
N LEU A 44 13.61 1.33 -10.72
CA LEU A 44 14.86 2.05 -10.47
C LEU A 44 16.11 1.18 -10.62
N ASN A 45 15.98 -0.15 -10.55
CA ASN A 45 17.09 -1.10 -10.58
C ASN A 45 16.98 -2.11 -11.75
N GLU A 46 16.28 -1.73 -12.81
CA GLU A 46 16.17 -2.52 -14.04
C GLU A 46 17.56 -2.97 -14.52
N GLY A 47 17.70 -4.28 -14.79
CA GLY A 47 18.95 -4.89 -15.25
C GLY A 47 20.03 -5.13 -14.19
N LYS A 48 19.83 -4.69 -12.94
CA LYS A 48 20.75 -4.95 -11.80
C LYS A 48 20.24 -6.01 -10.83
N LEU A 49 18.94 -6.28 -10.87
CA LEU A 49 18.29 -7.22 -9.97
C LEU A 49 18.52 -8.65 -10.43
N TRP A 50 18.75 -9.54 -9.47
CA TRP A 50 18.74 -10.97 -9.65
C TRP A 50 17.37 -11.41 -10.18
N LEU A 51 17.34 -12.44 -11.03
CA LEU A 51 16.08 -13.01 -11.52
C LEU A 51 15.16 -13.37 -10.34
N PRO A 52 13.90 -12.90 -10.34
CA PRO A 52 12.94 -13.27 -9.31
C PRO A 52 12.71 -14.79 -9.33
N LEU A 53 12.70 -15.43 -8.17
CA LEU A 53 12.35 -16.86 -8.03
C LEU A 53 10.84 -17.13 -8.20
N ASP A 54 10.03 -16.06 -8.29
CA ASP A 54 8.59 -16.16 -8.47
C ASP A 54 8.24 -16.55 -9.91
N PRO A 55 7.66 -17.75 -10.15
CA PRO A 55 7.36 -18.23 -11.50
C PRO A 55 6.37 -17.35 -12.26
N TRP A 56 5.57 -16.57 -11.54
CA TRP A 56 4.50 -15.73 -12.08
C TRP A 56 4.96 -14.31 -12.44
N LYS A 57 6.19 -13.94 -12.11
CA LYS A 57 6.78 -12.62 -12.40
C LYS A 57 7.60 -12.60 -13.71
N CYS A 58 7.75 -13.75 -14.38
CA CYS A 58 8.39 -13.82 -15.69
C CYS A 58 7.57 -13.10 -16.77
N PRO A 59 8.17 -12.21 -17.60
CA PRO A 59 7.49 -11.70 -18.77
C PRO A 59 7.35 -12.81 -19.81
N ARG A 60 6.19 -12.92 -20.44
CA ARG A 60 6.02 -13.77 -21.64
C ARG A 60 7.02 -13.29 -22.70
N PRO A 61 7.81 -14.18 -23.32
CA PRO A 61 8.62 -13.81 -24.47
C PRO A 61 7.66 -13.40 -25.60
N GLY A 62 7.80 -12.15 -26.06
CA GLY A 62 7.38 -11.72 -27.39
C GLY A 62 8.48 -12.06 -28.38
#